data_AF-A0A814CWB0-F1
#
_entry.id   AF-A0A814CWB0-F1
#
_cell.length_a   1.000
_cell.length_b   1.000
_cell.length_c   1.000
_cell.angle_alpha   90.00
_cell.angle_beta   90.00
_cell.angle_gamma   90.00
#
_symmetry.space_group_name_H-M   'P 1'
#
loop_
_entity.id
_entity.type
_entity.pdbx_description
1 polymer ?
#
loop_
_entity_poly.entity_id
_entity_poly.type
_entity_poly.pdbx_seq_one_letter_code
_entity_poly.pdbx_strand_id
1 'polypeptide(L)'
;MPRKVNHNYEPQETQESPELEPERILVHKLVDSSKAQRTKAVERLKLWINARTLNPTSFFSYDDLIKIWKGLYYNMWMADKPVLQDQLALQISSWIHEFRDNDQARLYIDAGFATFAREWWGIDRWRLSKFMTFVRYFLRESFVFLKNLKWLKPDILKFTKMLAQNVLSPNGNRACDGLKLHITDIYLEELAKVGGVALKPKRLILLLAPFFNIIKASDYDILVKHVYKNLFFLIIQYSDVGIDPEAEEEMENIQAFGRQAIEEEMELNNADNEEDEDTALQFDYKLLSEKLIKIAKVDSCKQRNRKQIYELARKFDALTRGVYPLSDERLPEVFESNRLSCDVDINSLRELQKDLGELGHKKKSATRPEEIDQLLEKYDTKKRRKKHRGKGGSKKKKEMITE
;
A
#
# COMPACT_ATOMS: atom_id res chain seq x y z
N MET A 1 -4.78 17.19 85.38
CA MET A 1 -5.28 17.27 83.98
C MET A 1 -4.28 18.05 83.15
N PRO A 2 -4.27 17.94 81.81
CA PRO A 2 -4.76 16.87 80.93
C PRO A 2 -3.54 15.95 80.59
N ARG A 3 -3.38 15.21 79.48
CA ARG A 3 -4.22 14.75 78.34
C ARG A 3 -4.15 13.22 78.27
N LYS A 4 -5.05 12.58 77.53
CA LYS A 4 -4.88 11.20 76.98
C LYS A 4 -4.40 11.32 75.53
N VAL A 5 -3.52 10.41 75.09
CA VAL A 5 -3.14 10.28 73.68
C VAL A 5 -4.11 9.29 73.02
N ASN A 6 -4.88 9.74 72.02
CA ASN A 6 -5.67 8.84 71.19
C ASN A 6 -4.77 8.24 70.10
N HIS A 7 -4.57 6.93 70.14
CA HIS A 7 -4.09 6.17 68.98
C HIS A 7 -5.30 5.65 68.21
N ASN A 8 -5.77 6.44 67.24
CA ASN A 8 -6.54 5.93 66.11
C ASN A 8 -5.61 5.97 64.89
N TYR A 9 -4.93 4.87 64.62
CA TYR A 9 -4.33 4.60 63.31
C TYR A 9 -5.31 3.69 62.59
N GLU A 10 -6.16 4.26 61.74
CA GLU A 10 -6.91 3.48 60.76
C GLU A 10 -5.90 2.95 59.73
N PRO A 11 -5.93 1.64 59.37
CA PRO A 11 -5.15 1.16 58.25
C PRO A 11 -5.67 1.85 56.99
N GLN A 12 -4.80 2.62 56.32
CA GLN A 12 -5.12 3.06 54.96
C GLN A 12 -5.31 1.82 54.10
N GLU A 13 -6.49 1.69 53.47
CA GLU A 13 -6.74 0.66 52.49
C GLU A 13 -5.62 0.69 51.45
N THR A 14 -4.92 -0.44 51.31
CA THR A 14 -3.97 -0.62 50.21
C THR A 14 -4.75 -0.50 48.91
N GLN A 15 -4.64 0.67 48.26
CA GLN A 15 -5.16 0.86 46.92
C GLN A 15 -4.52 -0.19 46.02
N GLU A 16 -5.29 -1.22 45.69
CA GLU A 16 -4.90 -2.20 44.70
C GLU A 16 -4.57 -1.45 43.41
N SER A 17 -3.34 -1.63 42.94
CA SER A 17 -2.96 -1.11 41.63
C SER A 17 -3.91 -1.73 40.61
N PRO A 18 -4.67 -0.95 39.83
CA PRO A 18 -5.73 -1.49 39.00
C PRO A 18 -5.14 -2.53 38.06
N GLU A 19 -5.68 -3.75 38.11
CA GLU A 19 -5.22 -4.86 37.27
C GLU A 19 -5.14 -4.39 35.82
N LEU A 20 -3.94 -4.41 35.26
CA LEU A 20 -3.71 -3.91 33.92
C LEU A 20 -4.37 -4.86 32.94
N GLU A 21 -5.50 -4.43 32.39
CA GLU A 21 -6.23 -5.07 31.28
C GLU A 21 -5.25 -5.75 30.30
N PRO A 22 -5.46 -7.03 29.93
CA PRO A 22 -4.45 -7.85 29.28
C PRO A 22 -3.93 -7.26 27.95
N GLU A 23 -4.76 -6.47 27.26
CA GLU A 23 -4.40 -5.69 26.09
C GLU A 23 -3.28 -4.70 26.39
N ARG A 24 -3.36 -3.97 27.51
CA ARG A 24 -2.37 -2.97 27.91
C ARG A 24 -1.02 -3.61 28.16
N ILE A 25 -0.99 -4.78 28.81
CA ILE A 25 0.24 -5.54 29.06
C ILE A 25 0.88 -6.01 27.74
N LEU A 26 0.08 -6.50 26.79
CA LEU A 26 0.58 -6.91 25.47
C LEU A 26 1.08 -5.71 24.66
N VAL A 27 0.31 -4.61 24.63
CA VAL A 27 0.68 -3.37 23.93
C VAL A 27 1.97 -2.76 24.48
N HIS A 28 2.19 -2.77 25.79
CA HIS A 28 3.45 -2.28 26.37
C HIS A 28 4.67 -3.08 25.92
N LYS A 29 4.51 -4.41 25.72
CA LYS A 29 5.59 -5.29 25.25
C LYS A 29 5.87 -5.15 23.75
N LEU A 30 4.91 -4.66 22.95
CA LEU A 30 5.15 -4.31 21.55
C LEU A 30 6.09 -3.12 21.37
N VAL A 31 6.20 -2.25 22.38
CA VAL A 31 7.04 -1.03 22.34
C VAL A 31 8.29 -1.12 23.21
N ASP A 32 8.62 -2.32 23.69
CA ASP A 32 9.84 -2.61 24.44
C ASP A 32 11.10 -2.28 23.61
N SER A 33 12.19 -1.84 24.26
CA SER A 33 13.44 -1.51 23.59
C SER A 33 14.14 -2.75 22.99
N SER A 34 13.95 -3.92 23.60
CA SER A 34 14.49 -5.20 23.16
C SER A 34 13.73 -5.75 21.96
N LYS A 35 14.43 -5.94 20.83
CA LYS A 35 13.89 -6.62 19.64
C LYS A 35 13.28 -7.98 20.01
N ALA A 36 13.95 -8.76 20.87
CA ALA A 36 13.50 -10.10 21.23
C ALA A 36 12.18 -10.09 22.01
N GLN A 37 11.94 -9.07 22.84
CA GLN A 37 10.63 -8.89 23.50
C GLN A 37 9.56 -8.45 22.51
N ARG A 38 9.88 -7.50 21.60
CA ARG A 38 8.96 -7.05 20.55
C ARG A 38 8.50 -8.20 19.64
N THR A 39 9.40 -9.06 19.17
CA THR A 39 9.04 -10.23 18.34
C THR A 39 8.12 -11.19 19.10
N LYS A 40 8.47 -11.57 20.33
CA LYS A 40 7.63 -12.43 21.18
C LYS A 40 6.28 -11.79 21.53
N ALA A 41 6.20 -10.46 21.60
CA ALA A 41 4.96 -9.73 21.84
C ALA A 41 4.02 -9.76 20.63
N VAL A 42 4.56 -9.65 19.40
CA VAL A 42 3.77 -9.79 18.15
C VAL A 42 3.21 -11.21 18.01
N GLU A 43 4.04 -12.24 18.26
CA GLU A 43 3.60 -13.64 18.26
C GLU A 43 2.49 -13.91 19.30
N ARG A 44 2.69 -13.46 20.54
CA ARG A 44 1.69 -13.59 21.61
C ARG A 44 0.41 -12.82 21.33
N LEU A 45 0.51 -11.63 20.73
CA LEU A 45 -0.66 -10.84 20.35
C LEU A 45 -1.48 -11.58 19.28
N LYS A 46 -0.84 -12.18 18.26
CA LYS A 46 -1.54 -13.02 17.28
C LYS A 46 -2.30 -14.15 17.96
N LEU A 47 -1.61 -14.94 18.80
CA LEU A 47 -2.24 -16.06 19.52
C LEU A 47 -3.42 -15.61 20.40
N TRP A 48 -3.30 -14.46 21.05
CA TRP A 48 -4.36 -13.90 21.89
C TRP A 48 -5.54 -13.33 21.09
N ILE A 49 -5.30 -12.68 19.94
CA ILE A 49 -6.37 -12.25 19.02
C ILE A 49 -7.15 -13.47 18.52
N ASN A 50 -6.44 -14.52 18.10
CA ASN A 50 -7.06 -15.75 17.63
C ASN A 50 -7.88 -16.39 18.76
N ALA A 51 -7.28 -16.62 19.94
CA ALA A 51 -7.95 -17.23 21.09
C ALA A 51 -9.18 -16.43 21.55
N ARG A 52 -9.13 -15.09 21.52
CA ARG A 52 -10.29 -14.25 21.85
C ARG A 52 -11.39 -14.37 20.81
N THR A 53 -11.05 -14.36 19.52
CA THR A 53 -12.02 -14.48 18.42
C THR A 53 -12.60 -15.90 18.27
N LEU A 54 -11.99 -16.90 18.90
CA LEU A 54 -12.61 -18.23 19.07
C LEU A 54 -13.77 -18.21 20.08
N ASN A 55 -13.81 -17.27 21.02
CA ASN A 55 -14.81 -17.21 22.08
C ASN A 55 -16.05 -16.39 21.62
N PRO A 56 -17.24 -17.01 21.44
CA PRO A 56 -18.42 -16.32 20.91
C PRO A 56 -18.97 -15.18 21.78
N THR A 57 -18.53 -15.07 23.04
CA THR A 57 -18.95 -14.01 23.97
C THR A 57 -17.91 -12.91 24.14
N SER A 58 -16.73 -13.01 23.52
CA SER A 58 -15.65 -12.04 23.66
C SER A 58 -15.39 -11.29 22.36
N PHE A 59 -15.85 -10.03 22.33
CA PHE A 59 -15.63 -9.12 21.22
C PHE A 59 -14.60 -8.05 21.60
N PHE A 60 -13.96 -7.45 20.60
CA PHE A 60 -13.14 -6.26 20.75
C PHE A 60 -14.00 -5.01 20.69
N SER A 61 -13.76 -4.06 21.59
CA SER A 61 -14.24 -2.69 21.37
C SER A 61 -13.35 -1.98 20.36
N TYR A 62 -13.87 -0.91 19.74
CA TYR A 62 -13.07 -0.06 18.85
C TYR A 62 -11.84 0.51 19.57
N ASP A 63 -12.00 0.92 20.82
CA ASP A 63 -10.90 1.48 21.62
C ASP A 63 -9.80 0.46 21.92
N ASP A 64 -10.14 -0.83 22.09
CA ASP A 64 -9.14 -1.88 22.27
C ASP A 64 -8.30 -2.08 21.01
N LEU A 65 -8.95 -2.09 19.85
CA LEU A 65 -8.25 -2.17 18.57
C LEU A 65 -7.40 -0.92 18.30
N ILE A 66 -7.85 0.28 18.69
CA ILE A 66 -7.03 1.50 18.61
C ILE A 66 -5.81 1.45 19.55
N LYS A 67 -5.94 0.89 20.77
CA LYS A 67 -4.79 0.66 21.68
C LYS A 67 -3.80 -0.32 21.04
N ILE A 68 -4.30 -1.43 20.50
CA ILE A 68 -3.50 -2.46 19.81
C ILE A 68 -2.77 -1.88 18.61
N TRP A 69 -3.47 -1.18 17.71
CA TRP A 69 -2.91 -0.52 16.54
C TRP A 69 -1.85 0.53 16.88
N LYS A 70 -2.02 1.28 17.99
CA LYS A 70 -0.97 2.19 18.47
C LYS A 70 0.30 1.42 18.88
N GLY A 71 0.15 0.28 19.55
CA GLY A 71 1.28 -0.62 19.86
C GLY A 71 1.97 -1.16 18.62
N LEU A 72 1.20 -1.63 17.64
CA LEU A 72 1.70 -2.15 16.36
C LEU A 72 2.41 -1.08 15.51
N TYR A 73 1.87 0.15 15.47
CA TYR A 73 2.49 1.29 14.81
C TYR A 73 3.87 1.60 15.39
N TYR A 74 4.03 1.63 16.72
CA TYR A 74 5.33 1.85 17.35
C TYR A 74 6.25 0.61 17.29
N ASN A 75 5.71 -0.60 17.21
CA ASN A 75 6.51 -1.80 16.91
C ASN A 75 7.19 -1.66 15.54
N MET A 76 6.41 -1.27 14.51
CA MET A 76 6.92 -0.93 13.17
C MET A 76 7.88 0.25 13.21
N TRP A 77 7.62 1.30 14.00
CA TRP A 77 8.51 2.45 14.17
C TRP A 77 9.93 2.04 14.59
N MET A 78 10.04 1.03 15.47
CA MET A 78 11.28 0.45 16.00
C MET A 78 11.85 -0.71 15.16
N ALA A 79 11.34 -0.96 13.95
CA ALA A 79 11.90 -1.93 13.01
C ALA A 79 12.89 -1.25 12.05
N ASP A 80 14.19 -1.58 12.14
CA ASP A 80 15.26 -0.91 11.37
C ASP A 80 15.80 -1.70 10.17
N LYS A 81 15.70 -3.04 10.18
CA LYS A 81 16.17 -3.87 9.06
C LYS A 81 15.07 -4.00 7.99
N PRO A 82 15.32 -3.70 6.70
CA PRO A 82 14.29 -3.73 5.65
C PRO A 82 13.48 -5.03 5.59
N VAL A 83 14.14 -6.20 5.57
CA VAL A 83 13.47 -7.51 5.55
C VAL A 83 12.50 -7.70 6.73
N LEU A 84 12.85 -7.18 7.92
CA LEU A 84 11.98 -7.26 9.09
C LEU A 84 10.83 -6.25 9.05
N GLN A 85 11.01 -5.10 8.41
CA GLN A 85 9.93 -4.13 8.18
C GLN A 85 8.88 -4.73 7.24
N ASP A 86 9.34 -5.38 6.17
CA ASP A 86 8.51 -6.02 5.16
C ASP A 86 7.68 -7.18 5.74
N GLN A 87 8.37 -8.14 6.38
CA GLN A 87 7.75 -9.28 7.06
C GLN A 87 6.74 -8.85 8.14
N LEU A 88 7.09 -7.84 8.95
CA LEU A 88 6.20 -7.33 10.01
C LEU A 88 4.98 -6.63 9.42
N ALA A 89 5.14 -5.85 8.35
CA ALA A 89 4.05 -5.17 7.66
C ALA A 89 3.05 -6.17 7.07
N LEU A 90 3.55 -7.20 6.38
CA LEU A 90 2.73 -8.27 5.83
C LEU A 90 2.03 -9.07 6.94
N GLN A 91 2.78 -9.48 7.98
CA GLN A 91 2.24 -10.25 9.11
C GLN A 91 1.11 -9.52 9.82
N ILE A 92 1.24 -8.22 10.11
CA ILE A 92 0.18 -7.46 10.80
C ILE A 92 -1.03 -7.22 9.87
N SER A 93 -0.80 -7.10 8.57
CA SER A 93 -1.87 -6.88 7.59
C SER A 93 -2.75 -8.13 7.45
N SER A 94 -2.15 -9.31 7.33
CA SER A 94 -2.90 -10.57 7.14
C SER A 94 -3.73 -10.99 8.36
N TRP A 95 -3.54 -10.37 9.52
CA TRP A 95 -4.39 -10.60 10.70
C TRP A 95 -5.86 -10.24 10.47
N ILE A 96 -6.20 -9.46 9.43
CA ILE A 96 -7.59 -9.26 8.98
C ILE A 96 -8.30 -10.62 8.77
N HIS A 97 -7.59 -11.64 8.30
CA HIS A 97 -8.13 -12.97 7.96
C HIS A 97 -8.19 -13.95 9.13
N GLU A 98 -7.57 -13.61 10.27
CA GLU A 98 -7.59 -14.45 11.48
C GLU A 98 -8.89 -14.27 12.29
N PHE A 99 -9.65 -13.21 12.02
CA PHE A 99 -10.93 -12.95 12.67
C PHE A 99 -12.05 -13.81 12.09
N ARG A 100 -12.73 -14.61 12.94
CA ARG A 100 -13.91 -15.39 12.54
C ARG A 100 -15.15 -14.55 12.25
N ASP A 101 -15.32 -13.44 12.95
CA ASP A 101 -16.41 -12.49 12.69
C ASP A 101 -15.96 -11.38 11.72
N ASN A 102 -16.67 -11.26 10.61
CA ASN A 102 -16.45 -10.24 9.59
C ASN A 102 -16.66 -8.81 10.11
N ASP A 103 -17.51 -8.60 11.12
CA ASP A 103 -17.69 -7.28 11.70
C ASP A 103 -16.55 -6.93 12.68
N GLN A 104 -15.93 -7.91 13.36
CA GLN A 104 -14.65 -7.71 14.07
C GLN A 104 -13.49 -7.42 13.10
N ALA A 105 -13.38 -8.16 11.99
CA ALA A 105 -12.39 -7.90 10.93
C ALA A 105 -12.53 -6.46 10.39
N ARG A 106 -13.76 -5.99 10.17
CA ARG A 106 -14.03 -4.60 9.77
C ARG A 106 -13.62 -3.56 10.81
N LEU A 107 -13.85 -3.83 12.09
CA LEU A 107 -13.40 -2.93 13.17
C LEU A 107 -11.87 -2.86 13.22
N TYR A 108 -11.16 -3.97 12.95
CA TYR A 108 -9.70 -3.99 12.85
C TYR A 108 -9.20 -3.17 11.65
N ILE A 109 -9.86 -3.30 10.49
CA ILE A 109 -9.59 -2.47 9.29
C ILE A 109 -9.81 -0.98 9.59
N ASP A 110 -10.94 -0.61 10.19
CA ASP A 110 -11.27 0.78 10.55
C ASP A 110 -10.22 1.38 11.50
N ALA A 111 -9.94 0.68 12.61
CA ALA A 111 -8.95 1.11 13.60
C ALA A 111 -7.53 1.25 13.02
N GLY A 112 -7.16 0.40 12.04
CA GLY A 112 -5.89 0.50 11.33
C GLY A 112 -5.81 1.77 10.47
N PHE A 113 -6.78 2.00 9.58
CA PHE A 113 -6.80 3.22 8.76
C PHE A 113 -6.96 4.49 9.58
N ALA A 114 -7.72 4.46 10.69
CA ALA A 114 -7.82 5.58 11.63
C ALA A 114 -6.49 5.85 12.34
N THR A 115 -5.72 4.81 12.69
CA THR A 115 -4.39 4.96 13.30
C THR A 115 -3.38 5.53 12.30
N PHE A 116 -3.34 5.02 11.06
CA PHE A 116 -2.50 5.62 10.01
C PHE A 116 -2.87 7.09 9.79
N ALA A 117 -4.17 7.42 9.64
CA ALA A 117 -4.64 8.78 9.45
C ALA A 117 -4.15 9.75 10.55
N ARG A 118 -4.26 9.33 11.82
CA ARG A 118 -3.84 10.13 12.98
C ARG A 118 -2.32 10.33 13.07
N GLU A 119 -1.54 9.27 12.88
CA GLU A 119 -0.10 9.30 13.15
C GLU A 119 0.75 9.74 11.94
N TRP A 120 0.20 9.76 10.72
CA TRP A 120 0.96 9.97 9.48
C TRP A 120 1.82 11.24 9.45
N TRP A 121 1.28 12.35 9.97
CA TRP A 121 1.99 13.63 10.01
C TRP A 121 3.24 13.60 10.90
N GLY A 122 3.27 12.71 11.91
CA GLY A 122 4.42 12.52 12.79
C GLY A 122 5.53 11.63 12.22
N ILE A 123 5.36 11.07 11.02
CA ILE A 123 6.36 10.17 10.40
C ILE A 123 7.48 11.00 9.77
N ASP A 124 8.71 10.80 10.24
CA ASP A 124 9.88 11.44 9.66
C ASP A 124 10.30 10.81 8.31
N ARG A 125 11.06 11.58 7.52
CA ARG A 125 11.49 11.20 6.16
C ARG A 125 12.19 9.84 6.07
N TRP A 126 12.93 9.42 7.10
CA TRP A 126 13.67 8.15 7.08
C TRP A 126 12.77 6.95 7.38
N ARG A 127 11.66 7.16 8.10
CA ARG A 127 10.68 6.13 8.41
C ARG A 127 9.52 6.03 7.41
N LEU A 128 9.29 7.08 6.61
CA LEU A 128 8.16 7.15 5.68
C LEU A 128 8.06 5.93 4.75
N SER A 129 9.16 5.49 4.14
CA SER A 129 9.16 4.39 3.15
C SER A 129 8.56 3.09 3.70
N LYS A 130 8.91 2.65 4.92
CA LYS A 130 8.32 1.43 5.52
C LYS A 130 6.84 1.58 5.86
N PHE A 131 6.39 2.78 6.24
CA PHE A 131 4.97 3.05 6.48
C PHE A 131 4.16 3.15 5.17
N MET A 132 4.77 3.61 4.06
CA MET A 132 4.18 3.50 2.72
C MET A 132 3.92 2.04 2.34
N THR A 133 4.93 1.16 2.49
CA THR A 133 4.80 -0.29 2.24
C THR A 133 3.76 -0.92 3.16
N PHE A 134 3.71 -0.54 4.44
CA PHE A 134 2.74 -1.09 5.38
C PHE A 134 1.29 -0.71 5.01
N VAL A 135 1.03 0.55 4.62
CA VAL A 135 -0.30 0.93 4.10
C VAL A 135 -0.64 0.21 2.81
N ARG A 136 0.34 -0.09 1.94
CA ARG A 136 0.15 -0.87 0.71
C ARG A 136 -0.32 -2.30 1.01
N TYR A 137 0.37 -3.03 1.88
CA TYR A 137 -0.06 -4.37 2.28
C TYR A 137 -1.40 -4.35 3.02
N PHE A 138 -1.61 -3.38 3.92
CA PHE A 138 -2.87 -3.28 4.65
C PHE A 138 -4.07 -3.00 3.73
N LEU A 139 -3.88 -2.22 2.67
CA LEU A 139 -4.89 -2.01 1.64
C LEU A 139 -5.14 -3.27 0.81
N ARG A 140 -4.08 -4.01 0.42
CA ARG A 140 -4.21 -5.29 -0.29
C ARG A 140 -5.01 -6.31 0.52
N GLU A 141 -4.63 -6.58 1.77
CA GLU A 141 -5.33 -7.54 2.63
C GLU A 141 -6.79 -7.10 2.90
N SER A 142 -7.04 -5.79 2.96
CA SER A 142 -8.41 -5.25 3.01
C SER A 142 -9.22 -5.54 1.74
N PHE A 143 -8.59 -5.57 0.56
CA PHE A 143 -9.23 -6.02 -0.68
C PHE A 143 -9.37 -7.55 -0.73
N VAL A 144 -8.40 -8.33 -0.24
CA VAL A 144 -8.49 -9.79 -0.15
C VAL A 144 -9.67 -10.19 0.73
N PHE A 145 -9.90 -9.46 1.82
CA PHE A 145 -11.07 -9.63 2.68
C PHE A 145 -12.39 -9.40 1.91
N LEU A 146 -12.43 -8.42 1.00
CA LEU A 146 -13.58 -8.21 0.12
C LEU A 146 -13.70 -9.25 -1.01
N LYS A 147 -12.59 -9.81 -1.54
CA LYS A 147 -12.57 -10.97 -2.46
C LYS A 147 -13.18 -12.20 -1.78
N ASN A 148 -12.78 -12.47 -0.54
CA ASN A 148 -13.29 -13.58 0.28
C ASN A 148 -14.79 -13.41 0.62
N LEU A 149 -15.24 -12.16 0.80
CA LEU A 149 -16.66 -11.79 0.88
C LEU A 149 -17.34 -11.66 -0.50
N LYS A 150 -16.76 -12.23 -1.56
CA LYS A 150 -17.33 -12.34 -2.92
C LYS A 150 -17.81 -11.02 -3.52
N TRP A 151 -17.10 -9.93 -3.19
CA TRP A 151 -17.41 -8.56 -3.65
C TRP A 151 -18.88 -8.16 -3.38
N LEU A 152 -19.41 -8.57 -2.23
CA LEU A 152 -20.78 -8.27 -1.83
C LEU A 152 -21.00 -6.76 -1.64
N LYS A 153 -22.15 -6.27 -2.14
CA LYS A 153 -22.52 -4.85 -2.14
C LYS A 153 -22.49 -4.21 -0.75
N PRO A 154 -23.09 -4.78 0.32
CA PRO A 154 -23.09 -4.14 1.64
C PRO A 154 -21.68 -4.00 2.20
N ASP A 155 -20.81 -4.99 2.00
CA ASP A 155 -19.45 -5.03 2.51
C ASP A 155 -18.55 -3.98 1.82
N ILE A 156 -18.66 -3.85 0.50
CA ILE A 156 -18.01 -2.77 -0.27
C ILE A 156 -18.51 -1.39 0.19
N LEU A 157 -19.80 -1.23 0.46
CA LEU A 157 -20.37 0.05 0.95
C LEU A 157 -19.91 0.35 2.39
N LYS A 158 -19.82 -0.64 3.28
CA LYS A 158 -19.23 -0.49 4.62
C LYS A 158 -17.76 -0.04 4.50
N PHE A 159 -16.95 -0.74 3.70
CA PHE A 159 -15.53 -0.45 3.50
C PHE A 159 -15.28 0.95 2.90
N THR A 160 -15.94 1.29 1.80
CA THR A 160 -15.76 2.60 1.14
C THR A 160 -16.23 3.76 1.99
N LYS A 161 -17.29 3.58 2.79
CA LYS A 161 -17.73 4.55 3.79
C LYS A 161 -16.65 4.77 4.86
N MET A 162 -16.12 3.70 5.45
CA MET A 162 -15.02 3.76 6.42
C MET A 162 -13.80 4.48 5.83
N LEU A 163 -13.36 4.10 4.62
CA LEU A 163 -12.18 4.68 4.00
C LEU A 163 -12.36 6.18 3.69
N ALA A 164 -13.57 6.59 3.27
CA ALA A 164 -13.92 7.99 3.06
C ALA A 164 -14.06 8.81 4.36
N GLN A 165 -14.42 8.17 5.48
CA GLN A 165 -14.49 8.80 6.80
C GLN A 165 -13.11 8.94 7.46
N ASN A 166 -12.25 7.92 7.33
CA ASN A 166 -10.93 7.88 7.97
C ASN A 166 -9.85 8.59 7.16
N VAL A 167 -9.77 8.37 5.85
CA VAL A 167 -8.66 8.84 5.02
C VAL A 167 -9.13 9.72 3.86
N LEU A 168 -9.90 9.15 2.94
CA LEU A 168 -10.29 9.75 1.65
C LEU A 168 -11.44 10.77 1.78
N SER A 169 -11.31 11.66 2.75
CA SER A 169 -12.23 12.76 3.02
C SER A 169 -11.85 14.00 2.19
N PRO A 170 -12.78 14.64 1.45
CA PRO A 170 -12.42 15.71 0.50
C PRO A 170 -11.81 16.96 1.14
N ASN A 171 -12.32 17.36 2.30
CA ASN A 171 -11.90 18.53 3.09
C ASN A 171 -11.67 18.17 4.57
N GLY A 172 -11.45 16.89 4.87
CA GLY A 172 -11.28 16.43 6.24
C GLY A 172 -9.81 16.49 6.67
N ASN A 173 -9.59 16.94 7.91
CA ASN A 173 -8.27 17.03 8.55
C ASN A 173 -7.86 15.76 9.31
N ARG A 174 -8.70 14.71 9.31
CA ARG A 174 -8.42 13.44 10.04
C ARG A 174 -7.19 12.72 9.48
N ALA A 175 -7.00 12.74 8.17
CA ALA A 175 -5.78 12.32 7.50
C ALA A 175 -5.16 13.54 6.80
N CYS A 176 -3.84 13.69 6.92
CA CYS A 176 -3.11 14.67 6.13
C CYS A 176 -3.02 14.22 4.67
N ASP A 177 -2.75 15.17 3.76
CA ASP A 177 -2.85 14.88 2.33
C ASP A 177 -1.80 13.87 1.83
N GLY A 178 -0.63 13.78 2.47
CA GLY A 178 0.38 12.77 2.12
C GLY A 178 -0.15 11.33 2.14
N LEU A 179 -1.03 10.99 3.09
CA LEU A 179 -1.67 9.67 3.12
C LEU A 179 -2.76 9.52 2.04
N LYS A 180 -3.52 10.59 1.77
CA LYS A 180 -4.55 10.59 0.70
C LYS A 180 -3.92 10.39 -0.68
N LEU A 181 -2.81 11.07 -0.94
CA LEU A 181 -2.03 10.97 -2.17
C LEU A 181 -1.47 9.53 -2.33
N HIS A 182 -0.81 8.99 -1.29
CA HIS A 182 -0.29 7.62 -1.31
C HIS A 182 -1.37 6.56 -1.53
N ILE A 183 -2.49 6.62 -0.81
CA ILE A 183 -3.60 5.68 -1.05
C ILE A 183 -4.13 5.81 -2.47
N THR A 184 -4.18 7.02 -3.04
CA THR A 184 -4.59 7.21 -4.44
C THR A 184 -3.62 6.54 -5.41
N ASP A 185 -2.31 6.70 -5.22
CA ASP A 185 -1.26 6.17 -6.09
C ASP A 185 -1.27 4.64 -6.16
N ILE A 186 -1.54 3.97 -5.04
CA ILE A 186 -1.51 2.51 -4.96
C ILE A 186 -2.89 1.86 -5.17
N TYR A 187 -3.99 2.62 -5.21
CA TYR A 187 -5.35 2.06 -5.11
C TYR A 187 -5.66 1.05 -6.22
N LEU A 188 -5.42 1.44 -7.48
CA LEU A 188 -5.70 0.58 -8.64
C LEU A 188 -4.71 -0.56 -8.75
N GLU A 189 -3.43 -0.33 -8.42
CA GLU A 189 -2.38 -1.34 -8.47
C GLU A 189 -2.66 -2.49 -7.49
N GLU A 190 -3.04 -2.17 -6.25
CA GLU A 190 -3.39 -3.18 -5.25
C GLU A 190 -4.78 -3.77 -5.45
N LEU A 191 -5.70 -3.05 -6.10
CA LEU A 191 -7.01 -3.58 -6.46
C LEU A 191 -6.94 -4.54 -7.66
N ALA A 192 -6.06 -4.31 -8.62
CA ALA A 192 -5.87 -5.21 -9.77
C ALA A 192 -5.33 -6.57 -9.35
N LYS A 193 -4.28 -6.58 -8.50
CA LYS A 193 -3.67 -7.79 -7.92
C LYS A 193 -4.64 -8.72 -7.16
N VAL A 194 -5.83 -8.22 -6.78
CA VAL A 194 -6.81 -8.97 -5.99
C VAL A 194 -8.15 -9.12 -6.72
N GLY A 195 -8.52 -8.13 -7.53
CA GLY A 195 -9.82 -8.02 -8.18
C GLY A 195 -10.00 -9.02 -9.32
N GLY A 196 -9.08 -8.97 -10.28
CA GLY A 196 -9.12 -9.72 -11.55
C GLY A 196 -10.51 -9.71 -12.22
N VAL A 197 -10.79 -10.79 -12.96
CA VAL A 197 -12.10 -11.04 -13.59
C VAL A 197 -13.25 -11.18 -12.56
N ALA A 198 -12.96 -11.60 -11.32
CA ALA A 198 -13.97 -11.78 -10.28
C ALA A 198 -14.66 -10.46 -9.85
N LEU A 199 -13.96 -9.32 -9.96
CA LEU A 199 -14.47 -8.01 -9.58
C LEU A 199 -15.29 -7.36 -10.70
N LYS A 200 -16.58 -7.71 -10.77
CA LYS A 200 -17.51 -7.17 -11.79
C LYS A 200 -17.50 -5.62 -11.84
N PRO A 201 -17.52 -4.97 -13.03
CA PRO A 201 -17.42 -3.51 -13.18
C PRO A 201 -18.40 -2.69 -12.32
N LYS A 202 -19.64 -3.18 -12.16
CA LYS A 202 -20.69 -2.55 -11.32
C LYS A 202 -20.35 -2.52 -9.83
N ARG A 203 -19.42 -3.37 -9.36
CA ARG A 203 -18.85 -3.37 -7.99
C ARG A 203 -17.64 -2.45 -7.90
N LEU A 204 -16.75 -2.49 -8.90
CA LEU A 204 -15.59 -1.61 -9.02
C LEU A 204 -15.98 -0.12 -8.92
N ILE A 205 -17.05 0.29 -9.59
CA ILE A 205 -17.57 1.68 -9.51
C ILE A 205 -18.06 2.08 -8.10
N LEU A 206 -18.43 1.11 -7.24
CA LEU A 206 -18.71 1.39 -5.83
C LEU A 206 -17.41 1.60 -5.04
N LEU A 207 -16.36 0.83 -5.32
CA LEU A 207 -15.02 1.02 -4.72
C LEU A 207 -14.44 2.40 -5.04
N LEU A 208 -14.71 2.95 -6.23
CA LEU A 208 -14.28 4.30 -6.62
C LEU A 208 -15.08 5.45 -5.96
N ALA A 209 -16.10 5.16 -5.13
CA ALA A 209 -16.97 6.16 -4.48
C ALA A 209 -16.23 7.25 -3.66
N PRO A 210 -15.16 6.96 -2.89
CA PRO A 210 -14.42 7.99 -2.17
C PRO A 210 -13.76 9.01 -3.11
N PHE A 211 -13.16 8.54 -4.20
CA PHE A 211 -12.49 9.38 -5.20
C PHE A 211 -13.47 10.26 -5.98
N PHE A 212 -14.64 9.71 -6.35
CA PHE A 212 -15.76 10.50 -6.87
C PHE A 212 -16.17 11.63 -5.93
N ASN A 213 -16.15 11.41 -4.61
CA ASN A 213 -16.46 12.45 -3.64
C ASN A 213 -15.35 13.50 -3.51
N ILE A 214 -14.08 13.09 -3.61
CA ILE A 214 -12.91 13.99 -3.63
C ILE A 214 -12.99 14.94 -4.83
N ILE A 215 -13.10 14.43 -6.06
CA ILE A 215 -13.15 15.29 -7.26
C ILE A 215 -14.39 16.19 -7.26
N LYS A 216 -15.51 15.75 -6.67
CA LYS A 216 -16.73 16.57 -6.52
C LYS A 216 -16.56 17.75 -5.57
N ALA A 217 -15.95 17.51 -4.40
CA ALA A 217 -16.13 18.36 -3.22
C ALA A 217 -14.84 18.88 -2.57
N SER A 218 -13.65 18.48 -3.02
CA SER A 218 -12.39 18.94 -2.41
C SER A 218 -12.04 20.39 -2.76
N ASP A 219 -11.59 21.15 -1.76
CA ASP A 219 -10.94 22.47 -1.88
C ASP A 219 -9.47 22.38 -2.28
N TYR A 220 -8.85 21.21 -2.12
CA TYR A 220 -7.44 21.02 -2.43
C TYR A 220 -7.23 20.57 -3.88
N ASP A 221 -6.95 21.54 -4.76
CA ASP A 221 -6.79 21.34 -6.21
C ASP A 221 -5.70 20.31 -6.57
N ILE A 222 -4.61 20.26 -5.80
CA ILE A 222 -3.54 19.26 -6.00
C ILE A 222 -4.09 17.83 -5.81
N LEU A 223 -4.89 17.58 -4.76
CA LEU A 223 -5.50 16.26 -4.55
C LEU A 223 -6.55 15.94 -5.63
N VAL A 224 -7.31 16.92 -6.13
CA VAL A 224 -8.23 16.70 -7.26
C VAL A 224 -7.47 16.30 -8.53
N LYS A 225 -6.39 17.01 -8.87
CA LYS A 225 -5.50 16.69 -10.00
C LYS A 225 -4.78 15.35 -9.83
N HIS A 226 -4.37 15.01 -8.61
CA HIS A 226 -3.73 13.74 -8.28
C HIS A 226 -4.69 12.55 -8.46
N VAL A 227 -5.94 12.69 -8.00
CA VAL A 227 -7.00 11.69 -8.25
C VAL A 227 -7.37 11.62 -9.74
N TYR A 228 -7.37 12.73 -10.46
CA TYR A 228 -7.53 12.68 -11.92
C TYR A 228 -6.40 11.88 -12.58
N LYS A 229 -5.13 12.17 -12.27
CA LYS A 229 -3.95 11.57 -12.91
C LYS A 229 -3.70 10.11 -12.50
N ASN A 230 -3.68 9.81 -11.21
CA ASN A 230 -3.22 8.51 -10.70
C ASN A 230 -4.39 7.53 -10.44
N LEU A 231 -5.62 7.92 -10.75
CA LEU A 231 -6.78 7.03 -10.76
C LEU A 231 -7.43 7.03 -12.15
N PHE A 232 -8.13 8.11 -12.51
CA PHE A 232 -9.01 8.07 -13.69
C PHE A 232 -8.27 8.10 -15.02
N PHE A 233 -7.15 8.81 -15.13
CA PHE A 233 -6.30 8.79 -16.31
C PHE A 233 -5.62 7.42 -16.48
N LEU A 234 -5.22 6.74 -15.40
CA LEU A 234 -4.70 5.36 -15.50
C LEU A 234 -5.75 4.38 -16.04
N ILE A 235 -7.02 4.49 -15.62
CA ILE A 235 -8.12 3.67 -16.17
C ILE A 235 -8.30 3.92 -17.68
N ILE A 236 -8.08 5.15 -18.13
CA ILE A 236 -8.13 5.49 -19.57
C ILE A 236 -6.88 4.98 -20.28
N GLN A 237 -5.69 5.16 -19.71
CA GLN A 237 -4.42 4.78 -20.31
C GLN A 237 -4.29 3.25 -20.50
N TYR A 238 -4.79 2.47 -19.55
CA TYR A 238 -4.81 1.00 -19.60
C TYR A 238 -6.17 0.46 -20.04
N SER A 239 -6.93 1.21 -20.84
CA SER A 239 -8.13 0.69 -21.49
C SER A 239 -7.76 -0.26 -22.63
N ASP A 240 -8.55 -1.32 -22.81
CA ASP A 240 -8.64 -2.17 -24.01
C ASP A 240 -8.57 -1.38 -25.34
N VAL A 241 -9.24 -0.23 -25.44
CA VAL A 241 -9.24 0.64 -26.63
C VAL A 241 -7.89 1.35 -26.88
N GLY A 242 -7.02 1.42 -25.87
CA GLY A 242 -5.72 2.11 -25.90
C GLY A 242 -4.51 1.18 -25.95
N ILE A 243 -4.73 -0.13 -25.85
CA ILE A 243 -3.69 -1.14 -26.00
C ILE A 243 -3.56 -1.43 -27.50
N ASP A 244 -2.34 -1.27 -28.02
CA ASP A 244 -2.02 -1.67 -29.39
C ASP A 244 -1.96 -3.21 -29.42
N PRO A 245 -2.68 -3.90 -30.34
CA PRO A 245 -2.61 -5.35 -30.46
C PRO A 245 -1.17 -5.89 -30.60
N GLU A 246 -0.27 -5.14 -31.25
CA GLU A 246 1.15 -5.53 -31.35
C GLU A 246 1.85 -5.49 -29.98
N ALA A 247 1.49 -4.53 -29.12
CA ALA A 247 2.03 -4.42 -27.76
C ALA A 247 1.42 -5.45 -26.79
N GLU A 248 0.18 -5.89 -27.04
CA GLU A 248 -0.45 -7.00 -26.31
C GLU A 248 0.27 -8.31 -26.63
N GLU A 249 0.52 -8.60 -27.91
CA GLU A 249 1.30 -9.76 -28.36
C GLU A 249 2.76 -9.72 -27.83
N GLU A 250 3.43 -8.56 -27.81
CA GLU A 250 4.75 -8.44 -27.16
C GLU A 250 4.68 -8.72 -25.65
N MET A 251 3.67 -8.22 -24.94
CA MET A 251 3.51 -8.48 -23.50
C MET A 251 3.22 -9.96 -23.21
N GLU A 252 2.36 -10.61 -23.99
CA GLU A 252 2.05 -12.03 -23.85
C GLU A 252 3.30 -12.90 -24.10
N ASN A 253 4.08 -12.58 -25.14
CA ASN A 253 5.36 -13.24 -25.42
C ASN A 253 6.39 -13.05 -24.29
N ILE A 254 6.49 -11.84 -23.71
CA ILE A 254 7.36 -11.57 -22.55
C ILE A 254 6.91 -12.38 -21.31
N GLN A 255 5.60 -12.48 -21.06
CA GLN A 255 5.08 -13.29 -19.94
C GLN A 255 5.30 -14.79 -20.18
N ALA A 256 5.11 -15.28 -21.40
CA ALA A 256 5.36 -16.68 -21.77
C ALA A 256 6.84 -17.05 -21.58
N PHE A 257 7.76 -16.19 -22.04
CA PHE A 257 9.20 -16.37 -21.81
C PHE A 257 9.58 -16.29 -20.33
N GLY A 258 8.92 -15.40 -19.56
CA GLY A 258 9.06 -15.33 -18.11
C GLY A 258 8.60 -16.60 -17.40
N ARG A 259 7.45 -17.17 -17.79
CA ARG A 259 6.96 -18.45 -17.27
C ARG A 259 7.92 -19.60 -17.58
N GLN A 260 8.40 -19.72 -18.81
CA GLN A 260 9.41 -20.74 -19.17
C GLN A 260 10.69 -20.63 -18.33
N ALA A 261 11.21 -19.42 -18.12
CA ALA A 261 12.40 -19.21 -17.29
C ALA A 261 12.17 -19.53 -15.80
N ILE A 262 10.94 -19.40 -15.30
CA ILE A 262 10.56 -19.77 -13.93
C ILE A 262 10.35 -21.28 -13.80
N GLU A 263 9.70 -21.91 -14.79
CA GLU A 263 9.54 -23.37 -14.86
C GLU A 263 10.89 -24.10 -14.90
N GLU A 264 11.87 -23.59 -15.66
CA GLU A 264 13.25 -24.11 -15.69
C GLU A 264 14.02 -23.92 -14.34
N GLU A 265 13.60 -22.99 -13.47
CA GLU A 265 14.19 -22.81 -12.13
C GLU A 265 13.40 -23.53 -10.99
N MET A 266 12.14 -23.95 -11.23
CA MET A 266 11.24 -24.46 -10.18
C MET A 266 11.11 -25.99 -10.05
N GLU A 267 11.90 -26.80 -10.77
CA GLU A 267 11.92 -28.28 -10.69
C GLU A 267 12.30 -28.89 -9.30
N LEU A 268 12.39 -28.10 -8.21
CA LEU A 268 12.84 -28.57 -6.90
C LEU A 268 11.95 -28.26 -5.68
N ASN A 269 10.78 -27.62 -5.82
CA ASN A 269 9.81 -27.53 -4.71
C ASN A 269 8.35 -27.58 -5.19
N ASN A 270 7.66 -28.67 -4.85
CA ASN A 270 6.20 -28.74 -4.96
C ASN A 270 5.55 -27.78 -3.96
N ALA A 271 5.01 -26.66 -4.45
CA ALA A 271 4.06 -25.82 -3.75
C ALA A 271 3.06 -25.29 -4.78
N ASP A 272 1.78 -25.29 -4.42
CA ASP A 272 0.63 -25.09 -5.30
C ASP A 272 0.78 -23.92 -6.28
N ASN A 273 0.87 -24.23 -7.57
CA ASN A 273 0.67 -23.26 -8.65
C ASN A 273 -0.82 -22.89 -8.69
N GLU A 274 -1.21 -21.82 -7.98
CA GLU A 274 -2.44 -21.12 -8.33
C GLU A 274 -2.27 -20.59 -9.76
N GLU A 275 -3.12 -21.07 -10.68
CA GLU A 275 -3.16 -20.57 -12.06
C GLU A 275 -3.33 -19.04 -12.03
N ASP A 276 -2.55 -18.31 -12.84
CA ASP A 276 -2.62 -16.84 -12.97
C ASP A 276 -4.04 -16.43 -13.46
N GLU A 277 -5.01 -16.31 -12.55
CA GLU A 277 -6.32 -15.70 -12.84
C GLU A 277 -6.05 -14.31 -13.43
N ASP A 278 -6.56 -14.05 -14.64
CA ASP A 278 -6.37 -12.77 -15.33
C ASP A 278 -6.66 -11.58 -14.38
N THR A 279 -5.57 -10.86 -14.08
CA THR A 279 -5.55 -9.78 -13.07
C THR A 279 -6.08 -8.46 -13.61
N ALA A 280 -6.46 -8.40 -14.90
CA ALA A 280 -7.02 -7.21 -15.52
C ALA A 280 -8.36 -6.80 -14.86
N LEU A 281 -8.43 -5.54 -14.44
CA LEU A 281 -9.68 -4.95 -13.94
C LEU A 281 -10.60 -4.57 -15.11
N GLN A 282 -11.78 -5.15 -15.15
CA GLN A 282 -12.80 -4.79 -16.15
C GLN A 282 -13.55 -3.52 -15.75
N PHE A 283 -13.60 -2.53 -16.65
CA PHE A 283 -14.28 -1.26 -16.43
C PHE A 283 -15.50 -1.10 -17.35
N ASP A 284 -16.57 -0.49 -16.81
CA ASP A 284 -17.77 -0.10 -17.56
C ASP A 284 -17.65 1.41 -17.82
N TYR A 285 -17.01 1.79 -18.94
CA TYR A 285 -16.74 3.20 -19.26
C TYR A 285 -18.02 4.02 -19.41
N LYS A 286 -19.12 3.38 -19.86
CA LYS A 286 -20.44 4.02 -19.95
C LYS A 286 -20.94 4.38 -18.56
N LEU A 287 -20.92 3.43 -17.63
CA LEU A 287 -21.36 3.66 -16.26
C LEU A 287 -20.42 4.62 -15.51
N LEU A 288 -19.12 4.66 -15.82
CA LEU A 288 -18.19 5.69 -15.35
C LEU A 288 -18.57 7.09 -15.86
N SER A 289 -18.80 7.24 -17.17
CA SER A 289 -19.22 8.51 -17.79
C SER A 289 -20.55 9.01 -17.21
N GLU A 290 -21.59 8.15 -17.18
CA GLU A 290 -22.89 8.46 -16.59
C GLU A 290 -22.78 8.88 -15.12
N LYS A 291 -21.92 8.20 -14.34
CA LYS A 291 -21.66 8.51 -12.94
C LYS A 291 -21.01 9.87 -12.76
N LEU A 292 -20.00 10.21 -13.58
CA LEU A 292 -19.32 11.50 -13.57
C LEU A 292 -20.25 12.64 -13.97
N ILE A 293 -21.05 12.47 -15.03
CA ILE A 293 -22.07 13.44 -15.45
C ILE A 293 -23.09 13.66 -14.32
N LYS A 294 -23.56 12.58 -13.68
CA LYS A 294 -24.49 12.69 -12.55
C LYS A 294 -23.87 13.45 -11.37
N ILE A 295 -22.58 13.25 -11.08
CA ILE A 295 -21.86 13.97 -10.03
C ILE A 295 -21.73 15.47 -10.36
N ALA A 296 -21.32 15.82 -11.58
CA ALA A 296 -21.12 17.20 -12.01
C ALA A 296 -22.41 18.05 -12.00
N LYS A 297 -23.57 17.39 -12.15
CA LYS A 297 -24.90 18.02 -12.12
C LYS A 297 -25.43 18.31 -10.71
N VAL A 298 -24.88 17.73 -9.64
CA VAL A 298 -25.35 18.00 -8.27
C VAL A 298 -24.85 19.36 -7.79
N ASP A 299 -25.68 20.13 -7.10
CA ASP A 299 -25.30 21.44 -6.55
C ASP A 299 -24.10 21.37 -5.58
N SER A 300 -23.99 20.26 -4.83
CA SER A 300 -22.82 19.96 -3.98
C SER A 300 -21.49 19.77 -4.75
N CYS A 301 -21.50 19.75 -6.08
CA CYS A 301 -20.30 19.71 -6.90
C CYS A 301 -19.74 21.12 -7.12
N LYS A 302 -18.50 21.35 -6.66
CA LYS A 302 -17.83 22.64 -6.73
C LYS A 302 -17.64 23.10 -8.17
N GLN A 303 -18.04 24.33 -8.45
CA GLN A 303 -18.08 24.91 -9.81
C GLN A 303 -16.74 24.76 -10.55
N ARG A 304 -15.63 25.07 -9.88
CA ARG A 304 -14.26 24.97 -10.44
C ARG A 304 -13.88 23.53 -10.84
N ASN A 305 -14.43 22.50 -10.15
CA ASN A 305 -14.13 21.10 -10.41
C ASN A 305 -15.01 20.54 -11.57
N ARG A 306 -16.20 21.13 -11.82
CA ARG A 306 -17.16 20.63 -12.83
C ARG A 306 -16.56 20.50 -14.22
N LYS A 307 -15.69 21.43 -14.64
CA LYS A 307 -15.02 21.40 -15.96
C LYS A 307 -14.21 20.10 -16.15
N GLN A 308 -13.34 19.78 -15.20
CA GLN A 308 -12.51 18.56 -15.24
C GLN A 308 -13.36 17.29 -15.18
N ILE A 309 -14.46 17.29 -14.43
CA ILE A 309 -15.38 16.14 -14.35
C ILE A 309 -16.11 15.90 -15.68
N TYR A 310 -16.55 16.96 -16.37
CA TYR A 310 -17.14 16.85 -17.71
C TYR A 310 -16.12 16.48 -18.79
N GLU A 311 -14.89 16.98 -18.70
CA GLU A 311 -13.77 16.53 -19.54
C GLU A 311 -13.50 15.03 -19.36
N LEU A 312 -13.44 14.56 -18.11
CA LEU A 312 -13.24 13.15 -17.81
C LEU A 312 -14.40 12.27 -18.30
N ALA A 313 -15.65 12.71 -18.12
CA ALA A 313 -16.81 12.01 -18.65
C ALA A 313 -16.76 11.89 -20.18
N ARG A 314 -16.33 12.94 -20.90
CA ARG A 314 -16.12 12.89 -22.36
C ARG A 314 -15.04 11.89 -22.76
N LYS A 315 -13.92 11.80 -22.01
CA LYS A 315 -12.87 10.79 -22.27
C LYS A 315 -13.41 9.36 -22.10
N PHE A 316 -14.15 9.08 -21.02
CA PHE A 316 -14.79 7.76 -20.86
C PHE A 316 -15.88 7.48 -21.90
N ASP A 317 -16.64 8.50 -22.33
CA ASP A 317 -17.64 8.34 -23.39
C ASP A 317 -16.99 8.01 -24.75
N ALA A 318 -15.82 8.57 -25.05
CA ALA A 318 -15.04 8.22 -26.25
C ALA A 318 -14.61 6.74 -26.26
N LEU A 319 -14.17 6.21 -25.12
CA LEU A 319 -13.84 4.78 -24.96
C LEU A 319 -15.05 3.88 -25.28
N THR A 320 -16.28 4.27 -24.90
CA THR A 320 -17.49 3.48 -25.27
C THR A 320 -17.76 3.41 -26.77
N ARG A 321 -17.09 4.25 -27.56
CA ARG A 321 -17.19 4.32 -29.03
C ARG A 321 -15.96 3.73 -29.74
N GLY A 322 -15.04 3.10 -29.00
CA GLY A 322 -13.77 2.61 -29.55
C GLY A 322 -12.79 3.71 -29.95
N VAL A 323 -12.91 4.92 -29.41
CA VAL A 323 -11.99 6.05 -29.69
C VAL A 323 -11.10 6.28 -28.48
N TYR A 324 -9.79 6.02 -28.62
CA TYR A 324 -8.82 6.28 -27.57
C TYR A 324 -8.62 7.80 -27.35
N PRO A 325 -8.99 8.36 -26.18
CA PRO A 325 -9.12 9.80 -26.01
C PRO A 325 -7.80 10.52 -25.67
N LEU A 326 -6.66 9.83 -25.73
CA LEU A 326 -5.33 10.35 -25.38
C LEU A 326 -4.38 10.44 -26.59
N SER A 327 -4.83 10.15 -27.81
CA SER A 327 -3.99 10.08 -29.02
C SER A 327 -3.17 11.33 -29.33
N ASP A 328 -3.63 12.52 -28.91
CA ASP A 328 -2.93 13.81 -29.06
C ASP A 328 -2.29 14.33 -27.76
N GLU A 329 -2.59 13.73 -26.59
CA GLU A 329 -1.99 14.15 -25.32
C GLU A 329 -0.61 13.51 -25.15
N ARG A 330 0.43 14.14 -25.72
CA ARG A 330 1.83 13.78 -25.44
C ARG A 330 2.05 13.68 -23.93
N LEU A 331 2.69 12.59 -23.52
CA LEU A 331 3.10 12.32 -22.14
C LEU A 331 3.69 13.59 -21.49
N PRO A 332 3.21 14.00 -20.31
CA PRO A 332 3.88 15.05 -19.55
C PRO A 332 5.30 14.59 -19.19
N GLU A 333 6.29 15.17 -19.86
CA GLU A 333 7.67 15.12 -19.38
C GLU A 333 7.69 15.62 -17.92
N VAL A 334 8.50 14.97 -17.09
CA VAL A 334 8.53 15.11 -15.60
C VAL A 334 7.37 14.41 -14.88
N PHE A 335 7.63 13.18 -14.43
CA PHE A 335 7.71 12.85 -12.99
C PHE A 335 8.40 11.49 -12.74
N GLU A 336 9.65 11.34 -13.23
CA GLU A 336 10.57 10.29 -12.76
C GLU A 336 11.17 10.58 -11.36
N SER A 337 10.80 11.69 -10.73
CA SER A 337 11.32 12.10 -9.42
C SER A 337 10.28 11.96 -8.31
N ASN A 338 10.59 11.08 -7.34
CA ASN A 338 9.86 10.78 -6.09
C ASN A 338 8.84 9.64 -6.10
N ARG A 339 8.99 8.60 -6.96
CA ARG A 339 8.59 7.23 -6.56
C ARG A 339 9.56 6.75 -5.47
N LEU A 340 9.25 7.04 -4.20
CA LEU A 340 10.11 6.69 -3.06
C LEU A 340 9.95 5.23 -2.60
N SER A 341 10.07 4.29 -3.54
CA SER A 341 10.33 2.87 -3.31
C SER A 341 10.94 2.21 -4.55
N CYS A 342 12.16 1.70 -4.41
CA CYS A 342 12.80 0.71 -5.29
C CYS A 342 12.72 0.91 -6.82
N ASP A 343 13.19 2.05 -7.33
CA ASP A 343 13.71 2.08 -8.70
C ASP A 343 14.98 1.21 -8.76
N VAL A 344 14.82 -0.04 -9.17
CA VAL A 344 15.90 -0.75 -9.87
C VAL A 344 15.87 -0.20 -11.29
N ASP A 345 16.75 0.75 -11.58
CA ASP A 345 16.88 1.39 -12.90
C ASP A 345 16.83 0.30 -14.00
N ILE A 346 15.87 0.42 -14.92
CA ILE A 346 15.59 -0.59 -15.95
C ILE A 346 16.81 -0.81 -16.86
N ASN A 347 17.63 0.23 -17.06
CA ASN A 347 18.90 0.10 -17.78
C ASN A 347 19.95 -0.62 -16.92
N SER A 348 20.00 -0.35 -15.60
CA SER A 348 20.81 -1.14 -14.67
C SER A 348 20.33 -2.60 -14.54
N LEU A 349 19.04 -2.90 -14.68
CA LEU A 349 18.51 -4.27 -14.76
C LEU A 349 18.95 -4.96 -16.06
N ARG A 350 18.83 -4.29 -17.21
CA ARG A 350 19.33 -4.80 -18.49
C ARG A 350 20.85 -5.00 -18.48
N GLU A 351 21.62 -4.08 -17.88
CA GLU A 351 23.06 -4.28 -17.66
C GLU A 351 23.34 -5.44 -16.70
N LEU A 352 22.56 -5.60 -15.61
CA LEU A 352 22.74 -6.71 -14.67
C LEU A 352 22.35 -8.07 -15.25
N GLN A 353 21.28 -8.17 -16.04
CA GLN A 353 20.92 -9.38 -16.79
C GLN A 353 22.01 -9.75 -17.79
N LYS A 354 22.58 -8.75 -18.48
CA LYS A 354 23.69 -8.96 -19.42
C LYS A 354 24.97 -9.41 -18.70
N ASP A 355 25.33 -8.76 -17.58
CA ASP A 355 26.43 -9.18 -16.70
C ASP A 355 26.21 -10.61 -16.13
N LEU A 356 24.97 -10.96 -15.75
CA LEU A 356 24.60 -12.29 -15.24
C LEU A 356 24.67 -13.37 -16.33
N GLY A 357 24.17 -13.09 -17.54
CA GLY A 357 24.29 -13.99 -18.69
C GLY A 357 25.75 -14.22 -19.07
N GLU A 358 26.57 -13.16 -19.12
CA GLU A 358 28.01 -13.28 -19.35
C GLU A 358 28.73 -14.07 -18.25
N LEU A 359 28.32 -13.93 -16.98
CA LEU A 359 28.84 -14.73 -15.86
C LEU A 359 28.40 -16.20 -15.95
N GLY A 360 27.17 -16.47 -16.38
CA GLY A 360 26.65 -17.82 -16.61
C GLY A 360 27.42 -18.56 -17.71
N HIS A 361 27.66 -17.91 -18.85
CA HIS A 361 28.48 -18.48 -19.92
C HIS A 361 29.95 -18.69 -19.49
N LYS A 362 30.55 -17.74 -18.75
CA LYS A 362 31.94 -17.86 -18.27
C LYS A 362 32.09 -18.93 -17.17
N LYS A 363 31.09 -19.13 -16.30
CA LYS A 363 31.04 -20.24 -15.35
C LYS A 363 30.94 -21.60 -16.04
N LYS A 364 30.16 -21.72 -17.13
CA LYS A 364 30.09 -22.96 -17.93
C LYS A 364 31.41 -23.31 -18.65
N SER A 365 32.32 -22.35 -18.85
CA SER A 365 33.66 -22.59 -19.41
C SER A 365 34.80 -22.76 -18.37
N ALA A 366 34.63 -22.29 -17.14
CA ALA A 366 35.65 -22.37 -16.10
C ALA A 366 35.60 -23.73 -15.39
N THR A 367 36.70 -24.47 -15.40
CA THR A 367 36.73 -25.87 -14.92
C THR A 367 37.35 -26.05 -13.54
N ARG A 368 37.79 -24.97 -12.87
CA ARG A 368 38.41 -25.04 -11.53
C ARG A 368 37.89 -23.95 -10.58
N PRO A 369 37.65 -24.25 -9.28
CA PRO A 369 37.08 -23.31 -8.32
C PRO A 369 37.86 -21.98 -8.17
N GLU A 370 39.18 -22.03 -8.21
CA GLU A 370 40.06 -20.85 -8.03
C GLU A 370 39.86 -19.77 -9.11
N GLU A 371 39.41 -20.15 -10.30
CA GLU A 371 39.08 -19.20 -11.38
C GLU A 371 37.74 -18.48 -11.12
N ILE A 372 36.82 -19.13 -10.41
CA ILE A 372 35.49 -18.58 -10.08
C ILE A 372 35.64 -17.48 -9.02
N ASP A 373 36.45 -17.70 -7.99
CA ASP A 373 36.69 -16.69 -6.94
C ASP A 373 37.39 -15.45 -7.51
N GLN A 374 38.38 -15.61 -8.40
CA GLN A 374 39.02 -14.49 -9.10
C GLN A 374 38.07 -13.70 -10.01
N LEU A 375 37.02 -14.33 -10.55
CA LEU A 375 35.98 -13.65 -11.34
C LEU A 375 35.01 -12.87 -10.44
N LEU A 376 34.64 -13.40 -9.28
CA LEU A 376 33.79 -12.73 -8.29
C LEU A 376 34.49 -11.49 -7.69
N GLU A 377 35.77 -11.59 -7.36
CA GLU A 377 36.53 -10.46 -6.82
C GLU A 377 36.73 -9.32 -7.84
N LYS A 378 36.90 -9.66 -9.13
CA LYS A 378 36.90 -8.68 -10.24
C LYS A 378 35.53 -8.03 -10.47
N TYR A 379 34.43 -8.70 -10.13
CA TYR A 379 33.08 -8.14 -10.21
C TYR A 379 32.80 -7.14 -9.08
N ASP A 380 33.12 -7.48 -7.83
CA ASP A 380 32.92 -6.59 -6.68
C ASP A 380 33.78 -5.32 -6.74
N THR A 381 35.01 -5.43 -7.25
CA THR A 381 35.88 -4.26 -7.49
C THR A 381 35.33 -3.32 -8.58
N LYS A 382 34.70 -3.84 -9.65
CA LYS A 382 33.95 -3.01 -10.62
C LYS A 382 32.73 -2.33 -9.99
N LYS A 383 31.95 -3.07 -9.20
CA LYS A 383 30.74 -2.57 -8.51
C LYS A 383 31.07 -1.42 -7.55
N ARG A 384 32.18 -1.55 -6.79
CA ARG A 384 32.73 -0.48 -5.95
C ARG A 384 33.16 0.77 -6.75
N ARG A 385 33.78 0.60 -7.94
CA ARG A 385 34.19 1.72 -8.81
C ARG A 385 33.01 2.48 -9.43
N LYS A 386 31.94 1.80 -9.88
CA LYS A 386 30.69 2.46 -10.33
C LYS A 386 30.09 3.33 -9.20
N LYS A 387 30.03 2.80 -7.96
CA LYS A 387 29.50 3.51 -6.77
C LYS A 387 30.30 4.76 -6.38
N HIS A 388 31.59 4.84 -6.73
CA HIS A 388 32.43 6.01 -6.44
C HIS A 388 32.29 7.14 -7.47
N ARG A 389 32.04 6.84 -8.76
CA ARG A 389 31.87 7.87 -9.81
C ARG A 389 30.60 8.70 -9.61
N GLY A 390 29.53 8.11 -9.06
CA GLY A 390 28.25 8.79 -8.79
C GLY A 390 28.30 9.92 -7.74
N LYS A 391 29.38 10.07 -6.96
CA LYS A 391 29.50 11.11 -5.92
C LYS A 391 30.29 12.37 -6.32
N GLY A 392 30.86 12.42 -7.53
CA GLY A 392 31.73 13.53 -7.97
C GLY A 392 31.05 14.68 -8.74
N GLY A 393 29.80 14.50 -9.19
CA GLY A 393 29.20 15.31 -10.26
C GLY A 393 28.46 16.59 -9.84
N SER A 394 28.76 17.22 -8.70
CA SER A 394 28.01 18.40 -8.24
C SER A 394 28.89 19.47 -7.59
N LYS A 395 29.78 20.07 -8.38
CA LYS A 395 30.52 21.32 -8.07
C LYS A 395 31.24 21.86 -9.33
N LYS A 396 30.51 22.61 -10.19
CA LYS A 396 31.00 23.68 -11.10
C LYS A 396 29.92 24.09 -12.12
N LYS A 397 29.14 25.13 -11.80
CA LYS A 397 28.53 26.09 -12.74
C LYS A 397 27.88 27.26 -11.97
N LYS A 398 28.76 28.18 -11.54
CA LYS A 398 28.51 29.59 -11.25
C LYS A 398 29.72 30.33 -11.85
N GLU A 399 29.53 31.57 -12.28
CA GLU A 399 30.49 32.37 -13.10
C GLU A 399 30.68 31.78 -14.52
N MET A 400 30.71 32.53 -15.63
CA MET A 400 30.55 33.97 -15.92
C MET A 400 29.82 34.11 -17.26
N ILE A 401 28.94 35.10 -17.43
CA ILE A 401 28.82 35.89 -18.67
C ILE A 401 28.49 37.34 -18.25
N THR A 402 29.47 38.22 -18.42
CA THR A 402 29.30 39.67 -18.49
C THR A 402 30.07 40.14 -19.71
N GLU A 403 29.36 40.52 -20.76
CA GLU A 403 29.64 41.62 -21.69
C GLU A 403 28.39 41.82 -22.56
#